data_AF-A0A392U785-F1
#
_entry.id   AF-A0A392U785-F1
#
_cell.length_a   1.000
_cell.length_b   1.000
_cell.length_c   1.000
_cell.angle_alpha   90.00
_cell.angle_beta   90.00
_cell.angle_gamma   90.00
#
_symmetry.space_group_name_H-M   'P 1'
#
loop_
_entity.id
_entity.type
_entity.pdbx_description
1 polymer ?
#
loop_
_entity_poly.entity_id
_entity_poly.type
_entity_poly.pdbx_seq_one_letter_code
_entity_poly.pdbx_strand_id
1 'polypeptide(L)' 'MPQRTTASYNAMISAYIRNGCNVTKAYELFNSFHDRNAVSYAAMIMGFVKARKFHLAEKLYLEAPIEF' A
#
# COMPACT_ATOMS: atom_id res chain seq x y z
N MET A 1 -9.13 11.84 20.00
CA MET A 1 -8.37 10.73 19.38
C MET A 1 -7.37 11.33 18.40
N PRO A 2 -6.09 10.91 18.37
CA PRO A 2 -5.12 11.44 17.42
C PRO A 2 -5.57 11.13 16.00
N GLN A 3 -5.58 12.16 15.14
CA GLN A 3 -5.94 12.02 13.74
C GLN A 3 -4.88 11.16 13.03
N ARG A 4 -5.33 10.11 12.33
CA ARG A 4 -4.41 9.27 11.55
C ARG A 4 -3.90 10.07 10.36
N THR A 5 -2.59 10.11 10.19
CA THR A 5 -1.92 10.77 9.07
C THR A 5 -1.56 9.76 7.98
N THR A 6 -1.29 10.24 6.76
CA THR A 6 -0.74 9.43 5.66
C THR A 6 0.48 8.59 6.10
N ALA A 7 1.36 9.16 6.91
CA ALA A 7 2.52 8.45 7.45
C ALA A 7 2.11 7.27 8.34
N SER A 8 1.09 7.44 9.18
CA SER A 8 0.57 6.35 10.02
C SER A 8 -0.04 5.21 9.19
N TYR A 9 -0.77 5.53 8.12
CA TYR A 9 -1.29 4.53 7.17
C TYR A 9 -0.16 3.78 6.46
N ASN A 10 0.86 4.49 5.99
CA ASN A 10 2.03 3.88 5.32
C ASN A 10 2.80 2.95 6.26
N ALA A 11 2.94 3.32 7.53
CA ALA A 11 3.53 2.47 8.55
C ALA A 11 2.71 1.18 8.78
N MET A 12 1.38 1.30 8.88
CA MET A 12 0.48 0.14 9.05
C MET A 12 0.49 -0.79 7.83
N ILE A 13 0.45 -0.25 6.61
CA ILE A 13 0.59 -1.02 5.36
C ILE A 13 1.91 -1.81 5.38
N SER A 14 3.01 -1.12 5.68
CA SER A 14 4.34 -1.74 5.72
C SER A 14 4.47 -2.78 6.84
N ALA A 15 3.72 -2.63 7.94
CA ALA A 15 3.65 -3.61 9.01
C ALA A 15 2.87 -4.86 8.58
N TYR A 16 1.73 -4.72 7.91
CA TYR A 16 0.96 -5.87 7.39
C TYR A 16 1.74 -6.70 6.35
N ILE A 17 2.62 -6.06 5.59
CA ILE A 17 3.45 -6.71 4.58
C ILE A 17 4.64 -7.44 5.22
N ARG A 18 5.14 -7.00 6.38
CA ARG A 18 6.29 -7.62 7.07
C ARG A 18 5.92 -8.96 7.72
N ASN A 19 6.87 -9.90 7.75
CA ASN A 19 6.84 -11.14 8.55
C ASN A 19 5.58 -12.03 8.41
N GLY A 20 4.97 -12.10 7.22
CA GLY A 20 3.79 -12.98 7.01
C GLY A 20 2.89 -12.59 5.84
N CYS A 21 3.18 -11.49 5.15
CA CYS A 21 2.54 -11.07 3.89
C CYS A 21 1.00 -11.06 3.94
N ASN A 22 0.38 -10.39 4.92
CA ASN A 22 -1.06 -10.14 4.83
C ASN A 22 -1.33 -8.97 3.89
N VAL A 23 -0.99 -9.17 2.61
CA VAL A 23 -1.16 -8.18 1.54
C VAL A 23 -2.64 -7.83 1.33
N THR A 24 -3.56 -8.74 1.66
CA THR A 24 -5.00 -8.48 1.59
C THR A 24 -5.42 -7.39 2.58
N LYS A 25 -5.06 -7.53 3.87
CA LYS A 25 -5.34 -6.48 4.87
C LYS A 25 -4.62 -5.17 4.56
N ALA A 26 -3.39 -5.25 4.04
CA ALA A 26 -2.67 -4.07 3.60
C ALA A 26 -3.44 -3.34 2.48
N TYR A 27 -3.99 -4.08 1.52
CA TYR A 27 -4.74 -3.55 0.39
C TYR A 27 -6.12 -3.00 0.80
N GLU A 28 -6.82 -3.64 1.72
CA GLU A 28 -8.05 -3.12 2.33
C GLU A 28 -7.80 -1.75 2.99
N LEU A 29 -6.75 -1.68 3.81
CA LEU A 29 -6.35 -0.42 4.46
C LEU A 29 -5.99 0.65 3.43
N PHE A 30 -5.22 0.28 2.41
CA PHE A 30 -4.86 1.17 1.31
C PHE A 30 -6.10 1.74 0.61
N ASN A 31 -7.11 0.91 0.31
CA ASN A 31 -8.33 1.38 -0.37
C ASN A 31 -9.24 2.21 0.54
N SER A 32 -9.23 1.98 1.86
CA SER A 32 -10.00 2.80 2.81
C SER A 32 -9.48 4.23 2.98
N PHE A 33 -8.26 4.49 2.51
CA PHE A 33 -7.55 5.74 2.72
C PHE A 33 -7.59 6.61 1.44
N HIS A 34 -8.16 7.82 1.54
CA HIS A 34 -8.34 8.70 0.38
C HIS A 34 -7.05 9.45 -0.03
N ASP A 35 -6.24 9.90 0.94
CA ASP A 35 -5.05 10.76 0.71
C ASP A 35 -3.77 9.96 0.42
N ARG A 36 -3.89 8.90 -0.37
CA ARG A 36 -2.76 8.05 -0.79
C ARG A 36 -1.75 8.86 -1.59
N ASN A 37 -0.48 8.71 -1.26
CA ASN A 37 0.63 9.36 -1.97
C ASN A 37 1.59 8.33 -2.57
N ALA A 38 2.63 8.79 -3.27
CA ALA A 38 3.63 7.92 -3.91
C ALA A 38 4.20 6.86 -2.96
N VAL A 39 4.40 7.19 -1.68
CA VAL A 39 4.89 6.24 -0.66
C VAL A 39 3.84 5.15 -0.37
N SER A 40 2.56 5.50 -0.29
CA SER A 40 1.48 4.52 -0.13
C SER A 40 1.43 3.52 -1.29
N TYR A 41 1.53 4.01 -2.53
CA TYR A 41 1.54 3.16 -3.74
C TYR A 41 2.79 2.28 -3.78
N ALA A 42 3.97 2.84 -3.56
CA ALA A 42 5.23 2.09 -3.56
C ALA A 42 5.23 0.96 -2.51
N ALA A 43 4.74 1.23 -1.30
CA ALA A 43 4.61 0.22 -0.26
C ALA A 43 3.69 -0.93 -0.67
N MET A 44 2.55 -0.62 -1.31
CA MET A 44 1.58 -1.63 -1.76
C MET A 44 2.08 -2.46 -2.94
N ILE A 45 2.70 -1.83 -3.93
CA ILE A 45 3.34 -2.49 -5.07
C ILE A 45 4.39 -3.49 -4.57
N MET A 46 5.26 -3.07 -3.64
CA MET A 46 6.24 -3.96 -3.03
C MET A 46 5.58 -5.11 -2.26
N GLY A 47 4.44 -4.85 -1.60
CA GLY A 47 3.63 -5.87 -0.96
C GLY A 47 3.14 -6.94 -1.93
N PHE A 48 2.58 -6.53 -3.08
CA PHE A 48 2.14 -7.45 -4.12
C PHE A 48 3.30 -8.24 -4.74
N VAL A 49 4.46 -7.60 -4.97
CA VAL A 49 5.66 -8.28 -5.46
C VAL A 49 6.13 -9.36 -4.48
N LYS A 50 6.22 -9.05 -3.18
CA LYS A 50 6.58 -10.03 -2.14
C LYS A 50 5.59 -11.20 -2.05
N ALA A 51 4.32 -10.93 -2.32
CA ALA A 51 3.26 -11.95 -2.38
C ALA A 51 3.16 -12.66 -3.74
N ARG A 52 4.08 -12.41 -4.69
CA ARG A 52 4.07 -12.94 -6.07
C ARG A 52 2.78 -12.63 -6.87
N LYS A 53 2.07 -11.56 -6.50
CA LYS A 53 0.86 -11.07 -7.19
C LYS A 53 1.21 -10.00 -8.23
N PHE A 54 2.06 -10.34 -9.19
CA PHE A 54 2.65 -9.37 -10.14
C PHE A 54 1.62 -8.59 -10.95
N HIS A 55 0.54 -9.25 -11.40
CA HIS A 55 -0.53 -8.58 -12.13
C HIS A 55 -1.19 -7.44 -11.32
N LEU A 56 -1.34 -7.62 -10.00
CA LEU A 56 -1.88 -6.56 -9.13
C LEU A 56 -0.86 -5.46 -8.88
N ALA A 57 0.43 -5.80 -8.80
CA ALA A 57 1.51 -4.83 -8.69
C ALA A 57 1.57 -3.93 -9.93
N GLU A 58 1.50 -4.51 -11.12
CA GLU A 58 1.47 -3.80 -12.40
C GLU A 58 0.22 -2.93 -12.54
N LYS A 59 -0.96 -3.49 -12.26
CA LYS A 59 -2.21 -2.72 -12.28
C LYS A 59 -2.13 -1.49 -11.36
N LEU A 60 -1.63 -1.67 -10.14
CA LEU A 60 -1.52 -0.58 -9.19
C LEU A 60 -0.45 0.45 -9.58
N TYR A 61 0.63 0.03 -10.25
CA TYR A 61 1.63 0.93 -10.80
C TYR A 61 1.03 1.82 -11.90
N LEU A 62 0.17 1.27 -12.76
CA LEU A 62 -0.51 2.02 -13.83
C LEU A 62 -1.60 2.97 -13.29
N GLU A 63 -2.22 2.63 -12.16
CA GLU A 63 -3.22 3.49 -11.49
C GLU A 63 -2.58 4.60 -10.63
N ALA A 64 -1.29 4.48 -10.28
CA ALA A 64 -0.62 5.47 -9.47
C ALA A 64 -0.63 6.83 -10.19
N PRO A 65 -1.14 7.91 -9.56
CA PRO A 65 -1.13 9.22 -10.18
C PRO A 65 0.31 9.61 -10.51
N ILE A 66 0.52 10.10 -11.72
CA ILE A 66 1.83 10.51 -12.23
C ILE A 66 2.23 11.80 -11.51
N GLU A 67 2.74 11.69 -10.30
CA GLU A 67 3.43 12.77 -9.60
C GLU A 67 4.75 12.20 -9.07
N PHE A 68 5.82 12.44 -9.84
CA PHE A 68 7.21 12.31 -9.38
C PHE A 68 7.68 13.64 -8.82
#